data_AF-A0ABD3Y4E0-F1
#
_entry.id   AF-A0ABD3Y4E0-F1
#
_cell.length_a   1.000
_cell.length_b   1.000
_cell.length_c   1.000
_cell.angle_alpha   90.00
_cell.angle_beta   90.00
_cell.angle_gamma   90.00
#
_symmetry.space_group_name_H-M   'P 1'
#
loop_
_entity.id
_entity.type
_entity.pdbx_description
1 polymer ?
#
loop_
_entity_poly.entity_id
_entity_poly.type
_entity_poly.pdbx_seq_one_letter_code
_entity_poly.pdbx_strand_id
1 'polypeptide(L)' 'MKSIIGVDLAVKVIQVCVYTNNKVQSNTEMTPEQFSAYLSTSIPSKVVFESCAGANYWS' A
#
# COMPACT_ATOMS: atom_id res chain seq x y z
N MET A 1 -6.59 8.28 14.52
CA MET A 1 -6.97 8.88 13.22
C MET A 1 -6.82 7.77 12.18
N LYS A 2 -7.81 7.54 11.30
CA LYS A 2 -7.72 6.47 10.29
C LYS A 2 -6.98 7.02 9.07
N SER A 3 -5.85 6.42 8.71
CA SER A 3 -5.11 6.78 7.50
C SER A 3 -5.66 6.02 6.29
N ILE A 4 -5.51 6.61 5.11
CA ILE A 4 -5.71 5.94 3.82
C ILE A 4 -4.34 5.55 3.30
N ILE A 5 -4.16 4.28 2.92
CA ILE A 5 -2.93 3.74 2.36
C ILE A 5 -3.22 3.42 0.90
N GLY A 6 -2.66 4.21 -0.02
CA GLY A 6 -2.66 3.93 -1.45
C GLY A 6 -1.51 2.99 -1.80
N VAL A 7 -1.79 1.99 -2.63
CA VAL A 7 -0.84 0.95 -3.02
C VAL A 7 -0.84 0.84 -4.54
N ASP A 8 0.28 1.18 -5.17
CA ASP A 8 0.55 0.96 -6.59
C ASP A 8 1.43 -0.30 -6.70
N LEU A 9 0.98 -1.24 -7.55
CA LEU A 9 1.47 -2.61 -7.59
C LEU A 9 2.40 -2.80 -8.79
N ALA A 10 3.66 -3.17 -8.52
CA ALA A 10 4.56 -3.76 -9.50
C ALA A 10 5.11 -5.11 -9.01
N VAL A 11 5.63 -5.93 -9.93
CA VAL A 11 6.00 -7.34 -9.65
C VAL A 11 7.04 -7.50 -8.53
N LYS A 12 7.96 -6.56 -8.39
CA LYS A 12 9.06 -6.62 -7.39
C LYS A 12 9.09 -5.44 -6.44
N VAL A 13 8.20 -4.47 -6.66
CA VAL A 13 8.22 -3.17 -6.03
C VAL A 13 6.77 -2.77 -5.78
N ILE A 14 6.47 -2.32 -4.56
CA ILE A 14 5.18 -1.81 -4.17
C ILE A 14 5.39 -0.37 -3.72
N GLN A 15 4.68 0.57 -4.34
CA GLN A 15 4.73 1.95 -3.91
C GLN A 15 3.61 2.22 -2.92
N VAL A 16 3.97 2.65 -1.71
CA VAL A 16 3.04 2.86 -0.59
C VAL A 16 2.91 4.34 -0.28
N CYS A 17 1.71 4.87 -0.48
CA CYS A 17 1.37 6.26 -0.19
C CYS A 17 0.47 6.34 1.06
N VAL A 18 0.92 7.05 2.09
CA VAL A 18 0.12 7.30 3.30
C VAL A 18 -0.53 8.67 3.20
N TYR A 19 -1.86 8.70 3.26
CA TYR A 19 -2.67 9.90 3.18
C TYR A 19 -3.54 10.07 4.42
N THR A 20 -3.48 11.25 5.04
CA THR A 20 -4.34 11.62 6.17
C THR A 20 -4.45 13.15 6.24
N ASN A 21 -5.50 13.67 6.88
CA ASN A 21 -5.72 15.11 7.03
C ASN A 21 -5.63 15.87 5.70
N ASN A 22 -6.22 15.29 4.66
CA ASN A 22 -6.22 15.81 3.29
C ASN A 22 -4.82 16.04 2.66
N LYS A 23 -3.77 15.37 3.16
CA LYS A 23 -2.40 15.54 2.70
C LYS A 23 -1.64 14.20 2.65
N VAL A 24 -0.78 14.06 1.64
CA VAL A 24 0.20 12.98 1.56
C VAL A 24 1.24 13.17 2.67
N GLN A 25 1.42 12.14 3.49
CA GLN A 25 2.40 12.10 4.58
C GLN A 25 3.71 11.44 4.14
N SER A 26 3.60 10.37 3.38
CA SER A 26 4.74 9.65 2.82
C SER A 26 4.35 9.00 1.51
N ASN A 27 5.34 8.76 0.67
CA ASN A 27 5.24 7.99 -0.55
C ASN A 27 6.55 7.22 -0.69
N THR A 28 6.54 5.93 -0.37
CA THR A 28 7.75 5.15 -0.14
C THR A 28 7.68 3.84 -0.90
N GLU A 29 8.79 3.50 -1.54
CA GLU A 29 9.00 2.23 -2.22
C GLU A 29 9.26 1.12 -1.20
N MET A 30 8.62 -0.04 -1.38
CA MET A 30 8.80 -1.22 -0.53
C MET A 30 8.89 -2.49 -1.38
N THR A 31 9.63 -3.50 -0.90
CA THR A 31 9.48 -4.87 -1.41
C THR A 31 8.18 -5.50 -0.89
N PRO A 32 7.68 -6.60 -1.50
CA PRO A 32 6.52 -7.33 -0.98
C PRO A 32 6.67 -7.77 0.49
N GLU A 33 7.86 -8.20 0.91
CA GLU A 33 8.14 -8.61 2.29
C GLU A 33 8.09 -7.42 3.25
N GLN A 34 8.68 -6.29 2.84
CA GLN A 34 8.62 -5.04 3.62
C GLN A 34 7.18 -4.55 3.75
N PHE A 35 6.39 -4.63 2.66
CA PHE A 35 4.99 -4.26 2.69
C PHE A 35 4.16 -5.16 3.61
N SER A 36 4.41 -6.47 3.60
CA SER A 36 3.75 -7.40 4.52
C SER A 36 4.09 -7.11 5.99
N ALA A 37 5.35 -6.79 6.29
CA ALA A 37 5.78 -6.40 7.64
C ALA A 37 5.22 -5.02 8.05
N TYR A 38 5.09 -4.10 7.11
CA TYR A 38 4.46 -2.80 7.32
C TYR A 38 2.97 -2.95 7.67
N LEU A 39 2.22 -3.79 6.95
CA LEU A 39 0.80 -4.03 7.23
C LEU A 39 0.56 -4.68 8.60
N SER A 40 1.43 -5.60 9.04
CA SER A 40 1.28 -6.29 10.33
C SER A 40 1.48 -5.38 11.54
N THR A 41 2.22 -4.29 11.37
CA THR A 41 2.53 -3.31 12.43
C THR A 41 1.72 -2.02 12.30
N SER A 42 0.98 -1.85 11.20
CA SER A 42 0.18 -0.66 10.93
C SER A 42 -1.09 -0.61 11.78
N ILE A 43 -1.47 0.61 12.18
CA ILE A 43 -2.77 0.85 12.80
C ILE A 43 -3.91 0.56 11.80
N PRO A 44 -5.11 0.15 12.27
CA PRO A 44 -6.26 -0.08 11.40
C PRO A 44 -6.53 1.09 10.44
N SER A 45 -6.40 0.82 9.15
CA SER A 45 -6.38 1.81 8.07
C SER A 45 -7.18 1.33 6.86
N LYS A 46 -7.60 2.26 5.99
CA LYS A 46 -8.23 1.90 4.71
C LYS A 46 -7.13 1.72 3.66
N VAL A 47 -6.97 0.52 3.14
CA VAL A 47 -5.99 0.22 2.08
C VAL A 47 -6.70 0.22 0.72
N VAL A 48 -6.15 0.94 -0.25
CA VAL A 48 -6.68 1.07 -1.60
C VAL A 48 -5.59 0.63 -2.57
N PHE A 49 -5.85 -0.44 -3.31
CA PHE A 49 -4.93 -0.97 -4.31
C PHE A 49 -5.26 -0.41 -5.69
N GLU A 50 -4.24 -0.07 -6.46
CA GLU A 50 -4.37 0.16 -7.89
C GLU A 50 -4.91 -1.10 -8.56
N SER A 51 -5.89 -0.93 -9.43
CA SER A 51 -6.37 -2.02 -10.28
C SER A 51 -5.40 -2.23 -11.43
N CYS A 52 -4.40 -3.10 -11.27
CA CYS A 52 -3.63 -3.56 -12.42
C CYS A 52 -4.48 -4.53 -13.23
N ALA A 53 -4.60 -4.33 -14.55
CA ALA A 53 -5.39 -5.18 -15.45
C ALA A 53 -4.95 -6.67 -15.47
N GLY A 54 -3.81 -7.00 -14.83
CA GLY A 54 -3.28 -8.36 -14.65
C GLY A 54 -3.48 -8.98 -13.26
N ALA A 55 -4.26 -8.39 -12.34
CA ALA A 55 -4.46 -8.90 -10.97
C ALA A 55 -5.34 -10.17 -10.86
N ASN A 56 -5.22 -11.10 -11.81
CA ASN A 56 -5.71 -12.47 -11.72
C ASN A 56 -4.51 -13.40 -11.53
N TYR A 57 -4.01 -13.52 -10.30
CA TYR A 57 -3.26 -14.70 -9.93
C TYR A 57 -3.59 -15.08 -8.49
N TRP A 58 -4.76 -15.68 -8.35
CA TRP A 58 -5.04 -16.60 -7.26
C TRP A 58 -4.58 -17.97 -7.75
N SER A 59 -3.32 -18.34 -7.48
CA SER A 59 -2.92 -19.75 -7.46
C SER A 59 -2.45 -20.10 -6.07
#